data_AF-A0A820ID73-F1
#
_entry.id   AF-A0A820ID73-F1
#
_cell.length_a   1.000
_cell.length_b   1.000
_cell.length_c   1.000
_cell.angle_alpha   90.00
_cell.angle_beta   90.00
_cell.angle_gamma   90.00
#
_symmetry.space_group_name_H-M   'P 1'
#
loop_
_entity.id
_entity.type
_entity.pdbx_description
1 polymer ?
#
loop_
_entity_poly.entity_id
_entity_poly.type
_entity_poly.pdbx_seq_one_letter_code
_entity_poly.pdbx_strand_id
1 'polypeptide(L)'
;KSYALTLLRPPSDVRLIAALKFNNEKIDGGHYIMFDRHEQLYRCYFAPTNIGKHTITIFGKRGDSDSGQYTPALDFKLDVKQIPKTIVSFPQTWKNFSDLGLEVISPQNTHLIKLNNGVNHAQILIKTPENVELLGRLENERKEEVTGGDQVYFDRRKNIWRCYFAPDRNGLFEAL
;
A
#
# COMPACT_ATOMS: atom_id res chain seq x y z
N LYS A 1 16.48 10.38 6.62
CA LYS A 1 15.08 10.09 6.25
C LYS A 1 14.87 8.58 6.33
N SER A 2 13.69 8.12 6.73
CA SER A 2 13.43 6.68 6.91
C SER A 2 13.13 5.90 5.64
N TYR A 3 13.12 6.60 4.50
CA TYR A 3 12.82 6.08 3.19
C TYR A 3 13.57 6.85 2.11
N ALA A 4 13.71 6.23 0.93
CA ALA A 4 14.04 6.90 -0.33
C ALA A 4 12.76 7.30 -1.07
N LEU A 5 12.81 8.39 -1.85
CA LEU A 5 11.71 8.88 -2.67
C LEU A 5 12.19 9.02 -4.10
N THR A 6 11.47 8.41 -5.03
CA THR A 6 11.62 8.59 -6.47
C THR A 6 10.36 9.26 -7.02
N LEU A 7 10.54 10.29 -7.83
CA LEU A 7 9.45 10.98 -8.52
C LEU A 7 9.46 10.58 -10.00
N LEU A 8 8.33 10.14 -10.53
CA LEU A 8 8.22 9.72 -11.93
C LEU A 8 7.04 10.40 -12.61
N ARG A 9 7.25 10.91 -13.82
CA ARG A 9 6.18 11.36 -14.71
C ARG A 9 6.08 10.43 -15.92
N PRO A 10 5.42 9.27 -15.79
CA PRO A 10 5.11 8.47 -16.95
C PRO A 10 3.98 9.15 -17.76
N PRO A 11 3.74 8.71 -19.00
CA PRO A 11 2.52 9.07 -19.74
C PRO A 11 1.24 8.78 -18.95
N SER A 12 0.16 9.52 -19.23
CA SER A 12 -1.11 9.45 -18.47
C SER A 12 -1.80 8.08 -18.55
N ASP A 13 -1.52 7.31 -19.59
CA ASP A 13 -2.02 5.95 -19.83
C ASP A 13 -1.14 4.87 -19.19
N VAL A 14 -0.17 5.23 -18.34
CA VAL A 14 0.72 4.28 -17.67
C VAL A 14 0.43 4.21 -16.18
N ARG A 15 0.24 2.98 -15.69
CA ARG A 15 0.17 2.63 -14.27
C ARG A 15 1.50 2.08 -13.80
N LEU A 16 1.88 2.41 -12.56
CA LEU A 16 3.14 1.99 -11.95
C LEU A 16 2.90 1.17 -10.68
N ILE A 17 3.65 0.08 -10.55
CA ILE A 17 3.86 -0.62 -9.28
C ILE A 17 5.37 -0.74 -9.02
N ALA A 18 5.76 -1.17 -7.82
CA ALA A 18 7.16 -1.40 -7.52
C ALA A 18 7.37 -2.61 -6.62
N ALA A 19 8.65 -2.94 -6.43
CA ALA A 19 9.11 -3.83 -5.40
C ALA A 19 10.40 -3.27 -4.80
N LEU A 20 10.53 -3.38 -3.47
CA LEU A 20 11.80 -3.27 -2.77
C LEU A 20 12.26 -4.67 -2.39
N LYS A 21 13.50 -5.03 -2.71
CA LYS A 21 14.07 -6.33 -2.41
C LYS A 21 15.38 -6.23 -1.64
N PHE A 22 15.61 -7.16 -0.71
CA PHE A 22 16.88 -7.40 -0.03
C PHE A 22 17.23 -8.88 -0.19
N ASN A 23 18.46 -9.22 -0.57
CA ASN A 23 18.86 -10.60 -0.88
C ASN A 23 17.90 -11.34 -1.86
N ASN A 24 17.41 -10.64 -2.88
CA ASN A 24 16.42 -11.09 -3.86
C ASN A 24 15.00 -11.39 -3.32
N GLU A 25 14.77 -11.22 -2.02
CA GLU A 25 13.46 -11.36 -1.39
C GLU A 25 12.74 -10.02 -1.32
N LYS A 26 11.43 -10.01 -1.60
CA LYS A 26 10.60 -8.81 -1.49
C LYS A 26 10.43 -8.44 -0.02
N ILE A 27 10.55 -7.16 0.30
CA ILE A 27 10.26 -6.63 1.63
C ILE A 27 8.79 -6.20 1.68
N ASP A 28 8.02 -6.87 2.52
CA ASP A 28 6.62 -6.52 2.78
C ASP A 28 6.53 -5.15 3.48
N GLY A 29 5.56 -4.35 3.05
CA GLY A 29 5.47 -2.94 3.42
C GLY A 29 6.70 -2.08 3.09
N GLY A 30 7.65 -2.59 2.28
CA GLY A 30 8.90 -1.90 1.97
C GLY A 30 8.76 -0.78 0.93
N HIS A 31 7.58 -0.60 0.31
CA HIS A 31 7.36 0.43 -0.69
C HIS A 31 5.91 0.91 -0.73
N TYR A 32 5.70 2.11 -1.25
CA TYR A 32 4.40 2.69 -1.54
C TYR A 32 4.45 3.53 -2.79
N ILE A 33 3.43 3.43 -3.63
CA ILE A 33 3.29 4.25 -4.82
C ILE A 33 1.96 4.97 -4.76
N MET A 34 2.01 6.27 -4.98
CA MET A 34 0.84 7.14 -5.03
C MET A 34 0.95 8.07 -6.23
N PHE A 35 -0.13 8.22 -6.98
CA PHE A 35 -0.24 9.21 -8.04
C PHE A 35 -0.74 10.54 -7.47
N ASP A 36 0.13 11.55 -7.48
CA ASP A 36 -0.21 12.91 -7.11
C ASP A 36 -0.94 13.58 -8.28
N ARG A 37 -2.26 13.75 -8.15
CA ARG A 37 -3.10 14.38 -9.17
C ARG A 37 -2.83 15.87 -9.34
N HIS A 38 -2.32 16.56 -8.32
CA HIS A 38 -2.02 17.98 -8.44
C HIS A 38 -0.72 18.21 -9.21
N GLU A 39 0.30 17.44 -8.89
CA GLU A 39 1.62 17.53 -9.56
C GLU A 39 1.74 16.66 -10.82
N GLN A 40 0.72 15.85 -11.12
CA GLN A 40 0.68 14.91 -12.24
C GLN A 40 1.91 13.99 -12.29
N LEU A 41 2.26 13.40 -11.15
CA LEU A 41 3.42 12.52 -11.01
C LEU A 41 3.18 11.40 -10.01
N TYR A 42 3.95 10.32 -10.14
CA TYR A 42 4.04 9.27 -9.14
C TYR A 42 5.08 9.60 -8.08
N ARG A 43 4.69 9.48 -6.82
CA ARG A 43 5.58 9.48 -5.66
C ARG A 43 5.81 8.03 -5.24
N CYS A 44 7.03 7.54 -5.44
CA CYS A 44 7.42 6.17 -5.11
C CYS A 44 8.32 6.19 -3.87
N TYR A 45 7.79 5.72 -2.74
CA TYR A 45 8.49 5.64 -1.47
C TYR A 45 9.06 4.25 -1.24
N PHE A 46 10.26 4.16 -0.66
CA PHE A 46 10.95 2.90 -0.38
C PHE A 46 11.56 2.93 1.02
N ALA A 47 11.08 2.09 1.92
CA ALA A 47 11.52 2.00 3.32
C ALA A 47 12.32 0.71 3.55
N PRO A 48 13.65 0.74 3.43
CA PRO A 48 14.48 -0.42 3.75
C PRO A 48 14.55 -0.64 5.27
N THR A 49 14.50 -1.90 5.68
CA THR A 49 14.56 -2.33 7.08
C THR A 49 15.93 -2.88 7.49
N ASN A 50 16.81 -3.14 6.52
CA ASN A 50 18.10 -3.80 6.74
C ASN A 50 19.26 -2.92 6.25
N ILE A 51 20.45 -3.15 6.81
CA ILE A 51 21.70 -2.58 6.27
C ILE A 51 22.12 -3.43 5.07
N GLY A 52 22.62 -2.76 4.02
CA GLY A 52 23.17 -3.42 2.83
C GLY A 52 22.51 -2.98 1.53
N LYS A 53 22.80 -3.73 0.46
CA LYS A 53 22.35 -3.43 -0.89
C LYS A 53 20.94 -3.96 -1.13
N HIS A 54 20.06 -3.07 -1.53
CA HIS A 54 18.68 -3.35 -1.90
C HIS A 54 18.49 -3.12 -3.39
N THR A 55 17.53 -3.82 -3.99
CA THR A 55 17.08 -3.57 -5.36
C THR A 55 15.68 -2.97 -5.31
N ILE A 56 15.53 -1.80 -5.93
CA ILE A 56 14.22 -1.20 -6.21
C ILE A 56 13.93 -1.49 -7.67
N THR A 57 12.79 -2.10 -7.95
CA THR A 57 12.30 -2.31 -9.31
C THR A 57 10.96 -1.61 -9.46
N ILE A 58 10.83 -0.76 -10.48
CA ILE A 58 9.58 -0.11 -10.85
C ILE A 58 9.07 -0.77 -12.12
N PHE A 59 7.81 -1.18 -12.10
CA PHE A 59 7.15 -1.84 -13.20
C PHE A 59 6.09 -0.92 -13.80
N GLY A 60 5.99 -0.93 -15.12
CA GLY A 60 4.96 -0.18 -15.84
C GLY A 60 3.97 -1.11 -16.51
N LYS A 61 2.71 -0.67 -16.57
CA LYS A 61 1.65 -1.23 -17.42
C LYS A 61 1.06 -0.07 -18.21
N ARG A 62 0.91 -0.23 -19.53
CA ARG A 62 0.27 0.77 -20.40
C ARG A 62 -1.16 0.33 -20.74
N GLY A 63 -2.09 1.28 -20.67
CA GLY A 63 -3.52 1.08 -20.97
C GLY A 63 -4.27 0.34 -19.87
N ASP A 64 -5.60 0.36 -19.99
CA ASP A 64 -6.53 -0.27 -19.04
C ASP A 64 -6.87 -1.73 -19.40
N SER A 65 -6.09 -2.38 -20.29
CA SER A 65 -6.40 -3.76 -20.66
C SER A 65 -6.15 -4.71 -19.49
N ASP A 66 -7.16 -5.53 -19.18
CA ASP A 66 -7.06 -6.62 -18.19
C ASP A 66 -5.97 -7.64 -18.56
N SER A 67 -5.54 -7.67 -19.83
CA SER A 67 -4.49 -8.56 -20.34
C SER A 67 -3.06 -7.99 -20.21
N GLY A 68 -2.90 -6.70 -19.88
CA GLY A 68 -1.59 -6.07 -19.80
C GLY A 68 -0.80 -6.54 -18.58
N GLN A 69 0.39 -7.11 -18.80
CA GLN A 69 1.33 -7.44 -17.72
C GLN A 69 2.17 -6.24 -17.33
N TYR A 70 2.37 -6.06 -16.02
CA TYR A 70 3.38 -5.13 -15.50
C TYR A 70 4.78 -5.65 -15.84
N THR A 71 5.55 -4.88 -16.60
CA THR A 71 6.93 -5.22 -16.98
C THR A 71 7.93 -4.32 -16.27
N PRO A 72 9.13 -4.84 -15.91
CA PRO A 72 10.18 -3.99 -15.33
C PRO A 72 10.53 -2.84 -16.27
N ALA A 73 10.48 -1.62 -15.77
CA ALA A 73 10.79 -0.40 -16.53
C ALA A 73 12.05 0.30 -16.00
N LEU A 74 12.38 0.13 -14.72
CA LEU A 74 13.49 0.83 -14.08
C LEU A 74 13.98 0.06 -12.84
N ASP A 75 15.30 -0.05 -12.71
CA ASP A 75 15.97 -0.63 -11.54
C ASP A 75 16.92 0.38 -10.89
N PHE A 76 16.86 0.47 -9.56
CA PHE A 76 17.87 1.16 -8.75
C PHE A 76 18.53 0.21 -7.77
N LYS A 77 19.80 0.46 -7.46
CA LYS A 77 20.49 -0.13 -6.32
C LYS A 77 20.53 0.88 -5.18
N LEU A 78 19.89 0.54 -4.06
CA LEU A 78 19.90 1.36 -2.85
C LEU A 78 20.88 0.74 -1.85
N ASP A 79 21.97 1.43 -1.55
CA ASP A 79 22.97 0.98 -0.58
C ASP A 79 22.73 1.64 0.79
N VAL A 80 22.15 0.87 1.71
CA VAL A 80 21.77 1.33 3.05
C VAL A 80 22.93 1.13 4.00
N LYS A 81 23.56 2.23 4.45
CA LYS A 81 24.70 2.18 5.38
C LYS A 81 24.29 2.21 6.86
N GLN A 82 23.09 2.68 7.15
CA GLN A 82 22.57 2.82 8.51
C GLN A 82 21.05 2.68 8.50
N ILE A 83 20.50 2.01 9.51
CA ILE A 83 19.04 1.92 9.68
C ILE A 83 18.55 3.24 10.28
N PRO A 84 17.47 3.84 9.74
CA PRO A 84 16.84 5.00 10.34
C PRO A 84 16.40 4.73 11.79
N LYS A 85 16.57 5.70 12.69
CA LYS A 85 16.10 5.59 14.10
C LYS A 85 14.60 5.30 14.21
N THR A 86 13.81 5.83 13.28
CA THR A 86 12.38 5.56 13.18
C THR A 86 12.15 4.66 11.97
N ILE A 87 11.78 3.41 12.22
CA ILE A 87 11.40 2.48 11.16
C ILE A 87 9.99 2.83 10.72
N VAL A 88 9.81 3.04 9.42
CA VAL A 88 8.50 3.17 8.81
C VAL A 88 8.30 2.01 7.85
N SER A 89 7.05 1.72 7.57
CA SER A 89 6.66 0.81 6.50
C SER A 89 5.44 1.39 5.80
N PHE A 90 4.90 0.73 4.81
CA PHE A 90 3.80 1.26 4.02
C PHE A 90 2.73 0.22 3.77
N PRO A 91 1.45 0.60 3.60
CA PRO A 91 0.39 -0.34 3.24
C PRO A 91 0.81 -1.24 2.07
N GLN A 92 0.57 -2.54 2.24
CA GLN A 92 0.79 -3.52 1.18
C GLN A 92 -0.41 -3.50 0.23
N THR A 93 -0.15 -3.25 -1.05
CA THR A 93 -1.18 -3.20 -2.08
C THR A 93 -0.91 -4.23 -3.18
N TRP A 94 -1.96 -4.78 -3.77
CA TRP A 94 -1.85 -5.66 -4.95
C TRP A 94 -1.93 -4.88 -6.26
N LYS A 95 -1.68 -5.56 -7.38
CA LYS A 95 -1.73 -4.97 -8.74
C LYS A 95 -3.09 -4.30 -9.02
N ASN A 96 -4.19 -4.96 -8.63
CA ASN A 96 -5.55 -4.45 -8.81
C ASN A 96 -5.79 -3.12 -8.09
N PHE A 97 -5.07 -2.84 -7.00
CA PHE A 97 -5.17 -1.55 -6.30
C PHE A 97 -4.74 -0.39 -7.21
N SER A 98 -3.63 -0.57 -7.94
CA SER A 98 -3.14 0.39 -8.92
C SER A 98 -4.03 0.45 -10.17
N ASP A 99 -4.50 -0.70 -10.66
CA ASP A 99 -5.35 -0.77 -11.85
C ASP A 99 -6.70 -0.06 -11.62
N LEU A 100 -7.29 -0.20 -10.43
CA LEU A 100 -8.52 0.49 -10.03
C LEU A 100 -8.29 1.96 -9.62
N GLY A 101 -7.06 2.47 -9.67
CA GLY A 101 -6.74 3.86 -9.32
C GLY A 101 -7.05 4.21 -7.86
N LEU A 102 -6.91 3.25 -6.96
CA LEU A 102 -7.16 3.42 -5.53
C LEU A 102 -6.05 4.18 -4.84
N GLU A 103 -6.38 4.85 -3.74
CA GLU A 103 -5.42 5.62 -2.94
C GLU A 103 -5.68 5.41 -1.44
N VAL A 104 -4.67 4.96 -0.68
CA VAL A 104 -4.74 4.89 0.78
C VAL A 104 -4.51 6.29 1.36
N ILE A 105 -5.55 6.85 1.97
CA ILE A 105 -5.48 8.14 2.67
C ILE A 105 -4.93 7.97 4.08
N SER A 106 -5.28 6.87 4.76
CA SER A 106 -4.76 6.55 6.09
C SER A 106 -4.93 5.06 6.42
N PRO A 107 -3.98 4.42 7.12
CA PRO A 107 -2.65 4.94 7.45
C PRO A 107 -1.71 4.90 6.23
N GLN A 108 -0.82 5.87 6.10
CA GLN A 108 0.16 5.90 4.98
C GLN A 108 1.55 5.40 5.38
N ASN A 109 1.86 5.32 6.67
CA ASN A 109 3.22 5.08 7.18
C ASN A 109 3.35 3.78 7.98
N THR A 110 2.44 2.83 7.77
CA THR A 110 2.58 1.47 8.29
C THR A 110 1.84 0.44 7.43
N HIS A 111 2.39 -0.78 7.29
CA HIS A 111 1.63 -1.96 6.86
C HIS A 111 0.94 -2.68 8.02
N LEU A 112 1.38 -2.43 9.27
CA LEU A 112 0.91 -3.10 10.47
C LEU A 112 0.11 -2.12 11.32
N ILE A 113 -1.19 -2.36 11.45
CA ILE A 113 -2.06 -1.55 12.31
C ILE A 113 -2.11 -2.21 13.69
N LYS A 114 -1.68 -1.49 14.72
CA LYS A 114 -1.72 -1.98 16.11
C LYS A 114 -2.89 -1.33 16.84
N LEU A 115 -3.77 -2.14 17.41
CA LEU A 115 -4.83 -1.69 18.31
C LEU A 115 -4.28 -1.68 19.74
N ASN A 116 -4.07 -0.50 20.29
CA ASN A 116 -3.59 -0.31 21.66
C ASN A 116 -4.56 0.57 22.45
N ASN A 117 -4.67 0.33 23.76
CA ASN A 117 -5.30 1.20 24.77
C ASN A 117 -6.65 1.82 24.37
N GLY A 118 -7.73 1.05 24.52
CA GLY A 118 -9.12 1.56 24.43
C GLY A 118 -9.66 1.74 23.00
N VAL A 119 -8.82 1.52 21.99
CA VAL A 119 -9.25 1.48 20.58
C VAL A 119 -9.56 0.04 20.20
N ASN A 120 -10.84 -0.23 19.93
CA ASN A 120 -11.33 -1.59 19.62
C ASN A 120 -11.44 -1.85 18.11
N HIS A 121 -11.03 -0.90 17.26
CA HIS A 121 -11.08 -1.04 15.81
C HIS A 121 -9.97 -0.26 15.12
N ALA A 122 -9.54 -0.75 13.96
CA ALA A 122 -8.71 -0.04 13.01
C ALA A 122 -9.60 0.75 12.05
N GLN A 123 -9.17 1.94 11.64
CA GLN A 123 -9.78 2.65 10.52
C GLN A 123 -8.77 2.77 9.38
N ILE A 124 -9.19 2.32 8.21
CA ILE A 124 -8.51 2.55 6.94
C ILE A 124 -9.38 3.49 6.11
N LEU A 125 -8.78 4.52 5.53
CA LEU A 125 -9.43 5.48 4.66
C LEU A 125 -8.91 5.28 3.24
N ILE A 126 -9.80 5.02 2.30
CA ILE A 126 -9.45 4.77 0.89
C ILE A 126 -10.21 5.75 0.01
N LYS A 127 -9.53 6.33 -0.96
CA LYS A 127 -10.16 7.11 -2.02
C LYS A 127 -10.20 6.26 -3.28
N THR A 128 -11.33 6.31 -3.97
CA THR A 128 -11.60 5.53 -5.17
C THR A 128 -12.05 6.46 -6.31
N PRO A 129 -11.97 6.03 -7.57
CA PRO A 129 -12.80 6.58 -8.63
C PRO A 129 -14.30 6.39 -8.35
N GLU A 130 -15.17 7.12 -9.07
CA GLU A 130 -16.62 7.13 -8.85
C GLU A 130 -17.31 5.78 -9.14
N ASN A 131 -16.69 4.94 -9.97
CA ASN A 131 -17.23 3.66 -10.43
C ASN A 131 -16.69 2.45 -9.67
N VAL A 132 -16.15 2.64 -8.47
CA VAL A 132 -15.58 1.56 -7.65
C VAL A 132 -16.30 1.48 -6.31
N GLU A 133 -16.79 0.28 -6.01
CA GLU A 133 -17.35 -0.10 -4.73
C GLU A 133 -16.33 -0.94 -3.94
N LEU A 134 -16.20 -0.68 -2.64
CA LEU A 134 -15.34 -1.46 -1.76
C LEU A 134 -16.17 -2.29 -0.79
N LEU A 135 -15.78 -3.54 -0.65
CA LEU A 135 -16.19 -4.44 0.43
C LEU A 135 -14.94 -4.74 1.25
N GLY A 136 -15.12 -5.10 2.52
CA GLY A 136 -14.04 -5.50 3.39
C GLY A 136 -14.29 -6.89 3.95
N ARG A 137 -13.22 -7.54 4.38
CA ARG A 137 -13.27 -8.73 5.21
C ARG A 137 -12.11 -8.72 6.20
N LEU A 138 -12.34 -9.17 7.42
CA LEU A 138 -11.30 -9.40 8.41
C LEU A 138 -11.08 -10.90 8.60
N GLU A 139 -9.84 -11.36 8.43
CA GLU A 139 -9.44 -12.76 8.67
C GLU A 139 -8.46 -12.84 9.83
N ASN A 140 -8.57 -13.92 10.63
CA ASN A 140 -7.59 -14.23 11.67
C ASN A 140 -6.37 -15.01 11.09
N GLU A 141 -5.39 -15.33 11.95
CA GLU A 141 -4.19 -16.09 11.56
C GLU A 141 -4.47 -17.49 10.95
N ARG A 142 -5.67 -18.03 11.15
CA ARG A 142 -6.13 -19.31 10.57
C ARG A 142 -6.88 -19.13 9.25
N LYS A 143 -6.96 -17.90 8.74
CA LYS A 143 -7.77 -17.51 7.55
C LYS A 143 -9.26 -17.73 7.73
N GLU A 144 -9.73 -17.68 8.98
CA GLU A 144 -11.15 -17.72 9.30
C GLU A 144 -11.67 -16.28 9.33
N GLU A 145 -12.82 -16.06 8.68
CA GLU A 145 -13.50 -14.77 8.70
C GLU A 145 -14.00 -14.43 10.11
N VAL A 146 -13.77 -13.19 10.53
CA VAL A 146 -14.30 -12.65 11.78
C VAL A 146 -15.69 -12.06 11.49
N THR A 147 -16.74 -12.79 11.84
CA THR A 147 -18.13 -12.36 11.64
C THR A 147 -18.40 -11.01 12.32
N GLY A 148 -18.83 -10.01 11.54
CA GLY A 148 -19.06 -8.65 12.03
C GLY A 148 -17.78 -7.89 12.38
N GLY A 149 -16.63 -8.41 11.96
CA GLY A 149 -15.31 -7.83 12.18
C GLY A 149 -14.97 -6.67 11.25
N ASP A 150 -15.84 -6.34 10.30
CA ASP A 150 -15.66 -5.21 9.39
C ASP A 150 -16.92 -4.36 9.24
N GLN A 151 -16.70 -3.09 8.91
CA GLN A 151 -17.74 -2.16 8.48
C GLN A 151 -17.16 -1.24 7.42
N VAL A 152 -17.58 -1.44 6.17
CA VAL A 152 -17.13 -0.64 5.02
C VAL A 152 -18.30 0.18 4.47
N TYR A 153 -18.10 1.50 4.35
CA TYR A 153 -19.10 2.38 3.74
C TYR A 153 -18.48 3.63 3.12
N PHE A 154 -19.22 4.23 2.18
CA PHE A 154 -18.81 5.46 1.50
C PHE A 154 -19.31 6.73 2.22
N ASP A 155 -18.37 7.56 2.69
CA ASP A 155 -18.64 8.88 3.26
C ASP A 155 -18.74 9.92 2.13
N ARG A 156 -19.97 10.13 1.63
CA ARG A 156 -20.27 11.06 0.53
C ARG A 156 -19.79 12.49 0.77
N ARG A 157 -19.76 12.94 2.03
CA ARG A 157 -19.35 14.33 2.36
C ARG A 157 -17.85 14.54 2.15
N LYS A 158 -17.06 13.51 2.40
CA LYS A 158 -15.60 13.55 2.28
C LYS A 158 -15.08 12.88 1.01
N ASN A 159 -15.95 12.25 0.23
CA ASN A 159 -15.61 11.50 -0.97
C ASN A 159 -14.52 10.44 -0.70
N ILE A 160 -14.71 9.68 0.38
CA ILE A 160 -13.79 8.62 0.83
C ILE A 160 -14.58 7.42 1.33
N TRP A 161 -14.00 6.24 1.17
CA TRP A 161 -14.43 5.02 1.83
C TRP A 161 -13.83 4.95 3.23
N ARG A 162 -14.67 4.59 4.20
CA ARG A 162 -14.27 4.30 5.57
C ARG A 162 -14.38 2.80 5.77
N CYS A 163 -13.24 2.17 6.01
CA CYS A 163 -13.15 0.75 6.30
C CYS A 163 -12.75 0.59 7.77
N TYR A 164 -13.69 0.14 8.59
CA TYR A 164 -13.45 -0.16 9.99
C TYR A 164 -13.24 -1.66 10.14
N PHE A 165 -12.25 -2.07 10.93
CA PHE A 165 -11.95 -3.47 11.21
C PHE A 165 -11.78 -3.68 12.71
N ALA A 166 -12.59 -4.56 13.29
CA ALA A 166 -12.64 -4.84 14.73
C ALA A 166 -12.40 -6.35 14.97
N PRO A 167 -11.22 -6.74 15.48
CA PRO A 167 -10.94 -8.13 15.78
C PRO A 167 -11.76 -8.62 16.98
N ASP A 168 -12.06 -9.93 17.00
CA ASP A 168 -12.79 -10.61 18.08
C ASP A 168 -11.92 -11.00 19.28
N ARG A 169 -10.61 -11.03 19.09
CA ARG A 169 -9.61 -11.44 20.08
C ARG A 169 -8.25 -10.77 19.83
N ASN A 170 -7.33 -10.92 20.79
CA ASN A 170 -5.94 -10.51 20.59
C ASN A 170 -5.25 -11.45 19.60
N GLY A 171 -4.54 -10.88 18.62
CA GLY A 171 -3.83 -11.67 17.60
C GLY A 171 -3.39 -10.82 16.41
N LEU A 172 -2.79 -11.48 15.42
CA LEU A 172 -2.55 -10.92 14.10
C LEU A 172 -3.75 -11.22 13.19
N PHE A 173 -4.13 -10.22 12.39
CA PHE A 173 -5.26 -10.30 11.48
C PHE A 173 -4.86 -9.71 10.13
N GLU A 174 -5.47 -10.23 9.07
CA GLU A 174 -5.35 -9.72 7.71
C GLU A 174 -6.67 -9.04 7.33
N ALA A 175 -6.59 -7.79 6.87
CA ALA A 175 -7.73 -7.07 6.30
C ALA A 175 -7.62 -7.14 4.77
N LEU A 176 -8.64 -7.69 4.13
CA LEU A 176 -8.70 -7.95 2.69
C LEU A 176 -9.74 -7.06 2.00
#